data_AF-A0A7W1Z9V4-F1
#
_entry.id   AF-A0A7W1Z9V4-F1
#
_cell.length_a   1.000
_cell.length_b   1.000
_cell.length_c   1.000
_cell.angle_alpha   90.00
_cell.angle_beta   90.00
_cell.angle_gamma   90.00
#
_symmetry.space_group_name_H-M   'P 1'
#
loop_
_entity.id
_entity.type
_entity.pdbx_description
1 polymer ?
#
loop_
_entity_poly.entity_id
_entity_poly.type
_entity_poly.pdbx_seq_one_letter_code
_entity_poly.pdbx_strand_id
1 'polypeptide(L)' 'TGDTLFPGGPGATHFDDGDFGTIIRSIEQRLFSFPDETVVLPGHGVNTTIGAERPHLDEWIERGW' A
#
# COMPACT_ATOMS: atom_id res chain seq x y z
N THR A 1 -8.25 -4.26 0.88
CA THR A 1 -7.15 -4.17 -0.11
C THR A 1 -6.51 -5.52 -0.40
N GLY A 2 -6.94 -6.63 0.24
CA GLY A 2 -6.22 -7.89 0.12
C GLY A 2 -4.78 -7.70 0.59
N ASP A 3 -3.82 -8.22 -0.16
CA ASP A 3 -2.40 -8.14 0.20
C ASP A 3 -1.65 -7.01 -0.51
N THR A 4 -2.35 -5.96 -0.96
CA THR A 4 -1.70 -4.84 -1.67
C THR A 4 -1.20 -3.75 -0.72
N LEU A 5 -1.98 -3.33 0.27
CA LEU A 5 -1.66 -2.24 1.19
C LEU A 5 -2.03 -2.65 2.62
N PHE A 6 -1.07 -2.48 3.51
CA PHE A 6 -1.15 -2.75 4.95
C PHE A 6 -0.77 -1.49 5.74
N PRO A 7 -1.05 -1.47 7.06
CA PRO A 7 -0.46 -0.48 7.93
C PRO A 7 1.06 -0.49 7.82
N GLY A 8 1.64 0.63 7.39
CA GLY A 8 3.09 0.81 7.27
C GLY A 8 3.69 0.37 5.94
N GLY A 9 2.92 -0.04 4.92
CA GLY A 9 3.48 -0.23 3.59
C GLY A 9 2.77 -1.18 2.62
N PRO A 10 3.38 -1.35 1.43
CA PRO A 10 2.91 -2.30 0.43
C PRO A 10 3.04 -3.75 0.91
N GLY A 11 2.26 -4.65 0.32
CA GLY A 11 2.46 -6.08 0.49
C GLY A 11 3.75 -6.59 -0.16
N ALA A 12 4.12 -7.83 0.19
CA ALA A 12 5.39 -8.42 -0.23
C ALA A 12 5.50 -8.63 -1.75
N THR A 13 6.64 -8.22 -2.31
CA THR A 13 6.91 -8.19 -3.76
C THR A 13 8.09 -9.05 -4.18
N HIS A 14 8.75 -9.75 -3.25
CA HIS A 14 9.96 -10.55 -3.50
C HIS A 14 9.74 -11.97 -4.03
N PHE A 15 8.50 -12.37 -4.30
CA PHE A 15 8.21 -13.69 -4.88
C PHE A 15 8.40 -13.66 -6.41
N ASP A 16 8.53 -14.83 -7.04
CA ASP A 16 8.85 -14.95 -8.48
C ASP A 16 7.88 -14.17 -9.39
N ASP A 17 6.61 -14.01 -8.99
CA ASP A 17 5.57 -13.27 -9.71
C ASP A 17 5.28 -11.87 -9.12
N GLY A 18 6.10 -11.40 -8.17
CA GLY A 18 5.96 -10.10 -7.52
C GLY A 18 6.60 -8.96 -8.33
N ASP A 19 5.95 -7.80 -8.35
CA ASP A 19 6.48 -6.58 -8.96
C ASP A 19 6.20 -5.37 -8.07
N PHE A 20 7.25 -4.88 -7.41
CA PHE A 20 7.21 -3.72 -6.52
C PHE A 20 6.69 -2.46 -7.24
N GLY A 21 7.18 -2.18 -8.44
CA GLY A 21 6.76 -1.01 -9.20
C GLY A 21 5.27 -1.07 -9.56
N THR A 22 4.75 -2.24 -9.88
CA THR A 22 3.33 -2.46 -10.15
C THR A 22 2.48 -2.27 -8.89
N ILE A 23 2.91 -2.77 -7.74
CA ILE A 23 2.21 -2.54 -6.47
C ILE A 23 2.19 -1.05 -6.11
N ILE A 24 3.34 -0.38 -6.13
CA ILE A 24 3.42 1.05 -5.82
C ILE A 24 2.50 1.88 -6.72
N ARG A 25 2.54 1.66 -8.04
CA ARG A 25 1.65 2.35 -8.98
C ARG A 25 0.18 2.07 -8.70
N SER A 26 -0.17 0.83 -8.33
CA SER A 26 -1.55 0.47 -7.98
C SER A 26 -2.02 1.21 -6.72
N ILE A 27 -1.18 1.29 -5.70
CA ILE A 27 -1.48 2.02 -4.46
C ILE A 27 -1.68 3.52 -4.76
N GLU A 28 -0.72 4.15 -5.43
CA GLU A 28 -0.75 5.58 -5.74
C GLU A 28 -1.95 5.95 -6.63
N GLN A 29 -2.14 5.24 -7.75
CA GLN A 29 -3.13 5.65 -8.76
C GLN A 29 -4.55 5.20 -8.43
N ARG A 30 -4.72 4.14 -7.64
CA ARG A 30 -6.06 3.59 -7.33
C ARG A 30 -6.44 3.82 -5.89
N LEU A 31 -5.61 3.41 -4.94
CA LEU A 31 -5.99 3.49 -3.52
C LEU A 31 -5.91 4.91 -2.98
N PHE A 32 -4.85 5.65 -3.31
CA PHE A 32 -4.70 7.03 -2.81
C PHE A 32 -5.60 8.04 -3.50
N SER A 33 -6.37 7.63 -4.51
CA SER A 33 -7.46 8.42 -5.10
C SER A 33 -8.70 8.55 -4.19
N PHE A 34 -8.82 7.71 -3.17
CA PHE A 34 -9.93 7.76 -2.21
C PHE A 34 -9.72 8.83 -1.11
N PRO A 35 -10.80 9.31 -0.45
CA PRO A 35 -10.72 10.23 0.69
C PRO A 35 -9.90 9.67 1.87
N ASP A 36 -9.34 10.56 2.68
CA ASP A 36 -8.42 10.22 3.76
C ASP A 36 -9.06 9.37 4.87
N GLU A 37 -10.36 9.57 5.12
CA GLU A 37 -11.18 8.82 6.06
C GLU A 37 -11.52 7.40 5.57
N THR A 38 -11.17 7.05 4.33
CA THR A 38 -11.43 5.73 3.77
C THR A 38 -10.66 4.68 4.54
N VAL A 39 -11.39 3.76 5.18
CA VAL A 39 -10.81 2.64 5.93
C VAL A 39 -10.25 1.60 4.96
N VAL A 40 -8.99 1.25 5.18
CA VAL A 40 -8.31 0.14 4.52
C VAL A 40 -8.48 -1.10 5.39
N LEU A 41 -9.11 -2.13 4.82
CA LEU A 41 -9.24 -3.47 5.40
C LEU A 41 -8.32 -4.43 4.62
N PRO A 42 -7.09 -4.70 5.11
CA PRO A 42 -6.17 -5.62 4.43
C PRO A 42 -6.65 -7.07 4.52
N GLY A 43 -6.02 -7.96 3.75
CA GLY A 43 -6.31 -9.40 3.77
C GLY A 43 -6.03 -10.05 5.13
N HIS A 44 -5.11 -9.45 5.91
CA HIS A 44 -4.74 -9.88 7.24
C HIS A 44 -4.19 -8.72 8.10
N GLY A 45 -4.11 -8.91 9.41
CA GLY A 45 -3.57 -7.90 10.34
C GLY A 45 -4.61 -6.86 10.76
N VAL A 46 -4.12 -5.68 11.18
CA VAL A 46 -4.97 -4.58 11.65
C VAL A 46 -5.36 -3.63 10.50
N ASN A 47 -6.42 -2.86 10.72
CA ASN A 47 -6.93 -1.89 9.76
C ASN A 47 -6.11 -0.59 9.81
N THR A 48 -6.19 0.20 8.73
CA THR A 48 -5.66 1.57 8.66
C THR A 48 -6.59 2.47 7.84
N THR A 49 -6.19 3.68 7.47
CA THR A 49 -6.92 4.57 6.55
C THR A 49 -6.01 5.08 5.44
N ILE A 50 -6.60 5.52 4.33
CA ILE A 50 -5.84 6.13 3.22
C ILE A 50 -5.04 7.33 3.70
N GLY A 51 -5.62 8.20 4.53
CA GLY A 51 -4.94 9.38 5.05
C GLY A 51 -3.76 9.06 5.97
N ALA A 52 -3.83 7.94 6.70
CA ALA A 52 -2.71 7.50 7.54
C ALA A 52 -1.53 7.00 6.71
N GLU A 53 -1.79 6.33 5.59
CA GLU A 53 -0.74 5.69 4.79
C GLU A 53 -0.16 6.58 3.68
N ARG A 54 -0.96 7.47 3.08
CA ARG A 54 -0.55 8.29 1.92
C ARG A 54 0.77 9.06 2.11
N PRO A 55 1.06 9.69 3.25
CA PRO A 55 2.29 10.45 3.45
C PRO A 55 3.59 9.63 3.38
N HIS A 56 3.50 8.30 3.43
CA HIS A 56 4.66 7.39 3.50
C HIS A 56 5.09 6.82 2.14
N LEU A 57 4.43 7.20 1.04
CA LEU A 57 4.71 6.62 -0.28
C LEU A 57 6.18 6.72 -0.69
N ASP A 58 6.77 7.90 -0.56
CA ASP A 58 8.15 8.16 -0.94
C ASP A 58 9.13 7.35 -0.07
N GLU A 59 8.83 7.20 1.22
CA GLU A 59 9.62 6.37 2.14
C GLU A 59 9.66 4.91 1.66
N TRP A 60 8.54 4.36 1.20
CA TRP A 60 8.50 2.98 0.72
C TRP A 60 9.27 2.81 -0.59
N ILE A 61 9.18 3.80 -1.49
CA ILE A 61 9.92 3.80 -2.76
C ILE A 61 11.42 3.84 -2.51
N GLU A 62 11.89 4.71 -1.59
CA GLU A 62 13.31 4.82 -1.22
C GLU A 62 13.85 3.53 -0.60
N ARG A 63 13.01 2.83 0.18
CA ARG A 63 13.39 1.56 0.83
C ARG A 63 13.48 0.39 -0.15
N GLY A 64 12.75 0.43 -1.26
CA GLY A 64 12.80 -0.59 -2.31
C GLY A 64 12.42 -1.99 -1.81
N TRP A 65 11.34 -2.08 -1.02
CA TRP A 65 10.79 -3.34 -0.51
C TRP A 65 10.53 -4.41 -1.57
#